data_AF-A0A7Z9Q1E6-F1
#
_entry.id   AF-A0A7Z9Q1E6-F1
#
_cell.length_a   1.000
_cell.length_b   1.000
_cell.length_c   1.000
_cell.angle_alpha   90.00
_cell.angle_beta   90.00
_cell.angle_gamma   90.00
#
_symmetry.space_group_name_H-M   'P 1'
#
loop_
_entity.id
_entity.type
_entity.pdbx_description
1 polymer ?
#
loop_
_entity_poly.entity_id
_entity_poly.type
_entity_poly.pdbx_seq_one_letter_code
_entity_poly.pdbx_strand_id
1 'polypeptide(L)'
;MLALSSILAYMIMSFLLKGTQLTARENGLLELEQSSHFLASKVEADLQSSGVAGISYLASTSGSAEAVALTPILDVTADGDLVWEDRIRAYAWRPDKQTLSRIEIKKSSNILNNPIRLEPTDWAPLLSVGSSQSSVVAERMTHFSIRNRSTTNASRLIDLALEISRDIPGLGTRKLRQERTIALRN
;
A
#
# COMPACT_ATOMS: atom_id res chain seq x y z
N MET A 1 -2.75 50.34 33.55
CA MET A 1 -3.20 48.93 33.71
C MET A 1 -3.62 48.28 32.40
N LEU A 2 -4.44 48.92 31.55
CA LEU A 2 -4.92 48.35 30.27
C LEU A 2 -3.81 47.89 29.29
N ALA A 3 -2.67 48.59 29.22
CA ALA A 3 -1.56 48.24 28.33
C ALA A 3 -0.80 46.97 28.77
N LEU A 4 -0.73 46.68 30.07
CA LEU A 4 -0.04 45.49 30.57
C LEU A 4 -0.88 44.23 30.33
N SER A 5 -2.20 44.35 30.50
CA SER A 5 -3.15 43.27 30.21
C SER A 5 -3.21 42.92 28.72
N SER A 6 -3.09 43.89 27.82
CA SER A 6 -3.08 43.62 26.37
C SER A 6 -1.79 42.95 25.91
N ILE A 7 -0.63 43.36 26.45
CA ILE A 7 0.65 42.69 26.18
C ILE A 7 0.61 41.24 26.68
N LEU A 8 0.10 41.01 27.89
CA LEU A 8 -0.02 39.67 28.45
C LEU A 8 -0.98 38.80 27.62
N ALA A 9 -2.13 39.33 27.23
CA ALA A 9 -3.08 38.64 26.36
C ALA A 9 -2.46 38.27 25.00
N TYR A 10 -1.69 39.19 24.40
CA TYR A 10 -0.98 38.93 23.15
C TYR A 10 0.08 37.83 23.31
N MET A 11 0.87 37.87 24.40
CA MET A 11 1.86 36.83 24.68
C MET A 11 1.21 35.45 24.83
N ILE A 12 0.14 35.36 25.62
CA ILE A 12 -0.61 34.11 25.83
C ILE A 12 -1.18 33.60 24.51
N MET A 13 -1.80 34.48 23.71
CA MET A 13 -2.33 34.12 22.40
C MET A 13 -1.24 33.61 21.46
N SER A 14 -0.08 34.28 21.41
CA SER A 14 1.05 33.85 20.58
C SER A 14 1.62 32.51 21.02
N PHE A 15 1.64 32.24 22.33
CA PHE A 15 2.12 30.99 22.89
C PHE A 15 1.18 29.83 22.57
N LEU A 16 -0.14 30.06 22.72
CA LEU A 16 -1.17 29.09 22.34
C LEU A 16 -1.13 28.77 20.84
N LEU A 17 -0.99 29.78 19.98
CA LEU A 17 -0.86 29.60 18.53
C LEU A 17 0.39 28.79 18.15
N LYS A 18 1.52 29.06 18.79
CA LYS A 18 2.75 28.28 18.56
C LYS A 18 2.59 26.84 19.05
N GLY A 19 1.97 26.65 20.21
CA GLY A 19 1.70 25.32 20.78
C GLY A 19 0.82 24.48 19.85
N THR A 20 -0.30 25.03 19.37
CA THR A 20 -1.21 24.30 18.46
C THR A 20 -0.54 23.98 17.12
N GLN A 21 0.29 24.87 16.57
CA GLN A 21 1.06 24.60 15.36
C GLN A 21 2.08 23.48 15.56
N LEU A 22 2.73 23.42 16.72
CA LEU A 22 3.70 22.37 17.04
C LEU A 22 3.01 21.01 17.15
N THR A 23 1.90 20.95 17.89
CA THR A 23 1.09 19.73 18.00
C THR A 23 0.54 19.27 16.65
N ALA A 24 0.07 20.20 15.81
CA ALA A 24 -0.41 19.86 14.46
C ALA A 24 0.70 19.29 13.56
N ARG A 25 1.95 19.77 13.72
CA ARG A 25 3.12 19.22 13.01
C ARG A 25 3.46 17.82 13.45
N GLU A 26 3.56 17.62 14.77
CA GLU A 26 3.88 16.32 15.36
C GLU A 26 2.82 15.28 15.00
N ASN A 27 1.55 15.61 15.12
CA ASN A 27 0.45 14.73 14.71
C ASN A 27 0.52 14.42 13.22
N GLY A 28 0.77 15.40 12.36
CA GLY A 28 0.88 15.19 10.92
C GLY A 28 2.01 14.24 10.53
N LEU A 29 3.16 14.33 11.20
CA LEU A 29 4.29 13.42 11.00
C LEU A 29 3.98 12.02 11.50
N LEU A 30 3.43 11.91 12.71
CA LEU A 30 3.11 10.63 13.34
C LEU A 30 2.04 9.88 12.54
N GLU A 31 1.01 10.57 12.04
CA GLU A 31 0.01 9.95 11.18
C GLU A 31 0.60 9.52 9.82
N LEU A 32 1.54 10.27 9.24
CA LEU A 32 2.25 9.86 8.01
C LEU A 32 3.07 8.58 8.27
N GLU A 33 3.76 8.52 9.41
CA GLU A 33 4.53 7.35 9.82
C GLU A 33 3.63 6.13 10.04
N GLN A 34 2.56 6.29 10.82
CA GLN A 34 1.60 5.22 11.09
C GLN A 34 0.92 4.71 9.82
N SER A 35 0.46 5.60 8.93
CA SER A 35 -0.18 5.19 7.68
C SER A 35 0.77 4.43 6.76
N SER A 36 2.02 4.89 6.66
CA SER A 36 3.06 4.23 5.87
C SER A 36 3.41 2.84 6.42
N HIS A 37 3.62 2.73 7.73
CA HIS A 37 3.89 1.45 8.38
C HIS A 37 2.70 0.48 8.29
N PHE A 38 1.49 0.96 8.52
CA PHE A 38 0.27 0.16 8.44
C PHE A 38 0.09 -0.40 7.02
N LEU A 39 0.26 0.44 6.00
CA LEU A 39 0.14 0.01 4.61
C LEU A 39 1.21 -1.03 4.26
N ALA A 40 2.46 -0.79 4.63
CA ALA A 40 3.56 -1.72 4.37
C ALA A 40 3.31 -3.08 5.03
N SER A 41 2.89 -3.08 6.30
CA SER A 41 2.58 -4.32 7.03
C SER A 41 1.37 -5.05 6.46
N LYS A 42 0.35 -4.34 5.97
CA LYS A 42 -0.82 -4.95 5.32
C LYS A 42 -0.46 -5.64 4.01
N VAL A 43 0.28 -4.95 3.15
CA VAL A 43 0.75 -5.50 1.87
C VAL A 43 1.70 -6.67 2.11
N GLU A 44 2.58 -6.57 3.09
CA GLU A 44 3.46 -7.67 3.50
C GLU A 44 2.69 -8.90 3.97
N ALA A 45 1.67 -8.73 4.82
CA ALA A 45 0.84 -9.83 5.29
C ALA A 45 0.10 -10.52 4.12
N ASP A 46 -0.45 -9.75 3.19
CA ASP A 46 -1.09 -10.29 2.00
C ASP A 46 -0.08 -11.04 1.11
N LEU A 47 1.14 -10.51 0.91
CA LEU A 47 2.20 -11.19 0.16
C LEU A 47 2.57 -12.53 0.81
N GLN A 48 2.80 -12.54 2.13
CA GLN A 48 3.14 -13.75 2.88
C GLN A 48 2.02 -14.80 2.83
N SER A 49 0.76 -14.38 2.69
CA SER A 49 -0.37 -15.28 2.57
C SER A 49 -0.45 -16.00 1.21
N SER A 50 0.17 -15.47 0.15
CA SER A 50 0.06 -16.00 -1.21
C SER A 50 1.21 -16.88 -1.68
N GLY A 51 2.32 -16.95 -0.93
CA GLY A 51 3.50 -17.70 -1.37
C GLY A 51 4.05 -17.23 -2.73
N VAL A 52 5.05 -17.92 -3.28
CA VAL A 52 5.68 -17.51 -4.56
C VAL A 52 4.77 -17.77 -5.75
N ALA A 53 4.07 -18.90 -5.73
CA ALA A 53 3.29 -19.35 -6.87
C ALA A 53 2.04 -18.49 -7.11
N GLY A 54 1.49 -17.91 -6.03
CA GLY A 54 0.28 -17.09 -5.99
C GLY A 54 0.44 -15.63 -6.41
N ILE A 55 1.64 -15.19 -6.77
CA ILE A 55 1.90 -13.77 -7.06
C ILE A 55 2.09 -13.54 -8.56
N SER A 56 1.35 -12.58 -9.09
CA SER A 56 1.50 -12.07 -10.46
C SER A 56 1.89 -10.61 -10.43
N TYR A 57 2.85 -10.23 -11.26
CA TYR A 57 3.38 -8.87 -11.32
C TYR A 57 3.01 -8.24 -12.65
N LEU A 58 2.60 -6.98 -12.61
CA LEU A 58 2.57 -6.09 -13.75
C LEU A 58 3.60 -4.99 -13.54
N ALA A 59 4.72 -5.09 -14.25
CA ALA A 59 5.77 -4.10 -14.19
C ALA A 59 5.28 -2.76 -14.79
N SER A 60 5.65 -1.65 -14.16
CA SER A 60 5.45 -0.32 -14.73
C SER A 60 6.40 -0.11 -15.92
N THR A 61 5.85 0.19 -17.08
CA THR A 61 6.56 0.79 -18.21
C THR A 61 6.34 2.29 -18.18
N SER A 62 7.40 3.04 -17.83
CA SER A 62 7.52 4.50 -17.95
C SER A 62 6.22 5.29 -17.79
N GLY A 63 5.69 5.34 -16.55
CA GLY A 63 4.50 6.13 -16.21
C GLY A 63 3.18 5.36 -16.22
N SER A 64 3.18 4.06 -16.58
CA SER A 64 2.03 3.19 -16.39
C SER A 64 1.87 2.74 -14.93
N ALA A 65 0.65 2.35 -14.57
CA ALA A 65 0.36 1.77 -13.26
C ALA A 65 1.24 0.54 -12.98
N GLU A 66 1.80 0.45 -11.77
CA GLU A 66 2.42 -0.78 -11.27
C GLU A 66 1.33 -1.56 -10.51
N ALA A 67 1.25 -2.87 -10.75
CA ALA A 67 0.26 -3.68 -10.07
C ALA A 67 0.80 -5.05 -9.68
N VAL A 68 0.29 -5.58 -8.57
CA VAL A 68 0.56 -6.94 -8.11
C VAL A 68 -0.75 -7.64 -7.78
N ALA A 69 -0.85 -8.91 -8.09
CA ALA A 69 -2.03 -9.73 -7.82
C ALA A 69 -1.60 -10.92 -6.99
N LEU A 70 -2.38 -11.18 -5.96
CA LEU A 70 -2.06 -12.10 -4.89
C LEU A 70 -3.22 -13.08 -4.80
N THR A 71 -2.93 -14.36 -4.98
CA THR A 71 -3.86 -15.46 -4.70
C THR A 71 -3.45 -16.06 -3.36
N PRO A 72 -4.18 -15.81 -2.25
CA PRO A 72 -3.83 -16.36 -0.95
C PRO A 72 -3.95 -17.88 -0.90
N ILE A 73 -3.14 -18.51 -0.05
CA ILE A 73 -3.25 -19.92 0.32
C ILE A 73 -4.35 -20.01 1.39
N LEU A 74 -5.35 -20.84 1.13
CA LEU A 74 -6.45 -21.13 2.05
C LEU A 74 -6.05 -22.18 3.08
N ASP A 75 -5.44 -23.28 2.63
CA ASP A 75 -5.08 -24.42 3.48
C ASP A 75 -3.95 -25.25 2.85
N VAL A 76 -3.41 -26.20 3.62
CA VAL A 76 -2.46 -27.21 3.14
C VAL A 76 -3.09 -28.59 3.37
N THR A 77 -3.19 -29.39 2.31
CA THR A 77 -3.77 -30.74 2.41
C THR A 77 -2.87 -31.66 3.24
N ALA A 78 -3.41 -32.80 3.67
CA ALA A 78 -2.64 -33.81 4.40
C ALA A 78 -1.43 -34.34 3.62
N ASP A 79 -1.50 -34.32 2.29
CA ASP A 79 -0.43 -34.74 1.38
C ASP A 79 0.61 -33.62 1.11
N GLY A 80 0.38 -32.42 1.65
CA GLY A 80 1.27 -31.26 1.52
C GLY A 80 0.97 -30.34 0.33
N ASP A 81 -0.16 -30.53 -0.36
CA ASP A 81 -0.57 -29.68 -1.47
C ASP A 81 -1.19 -28.37 -0.97
N LEU A 82 -0.92 -27.28 -1.66
CA LEU A 82 -1.49 -25.96 -1.33
C LEU A 82 -2.90 -25.83 -1.91
N VAL A 83 -3.87 -25.56 -1.04
CA VAL A 83 -5.23 -25.17 -1.41
C VAL A 83 -5.28 -23.64 -1.48
N TRP A 84 -5.75 -23.10 -2.60
CA TRP A 84 -5.76 -21.66 -2.87
C TRP A 84 -7.15 -21.07 -2.61
N GLU A 85 -7.20 -19.81 -2.15
CA GLU A 85 -8.46 -19.07 -2.06
C GLU A 85 -9.09 -18.87 -3.45
N ASP A 86 -10.42 -18.81 -3.50
CA ASP A 86 -11.19 -18.47 -4.70
C ASP A 86 -11.19 -16.96 -5.00
N ARG A 87 -10.22 -16.22 -4.45
CA ARG A 87 -10.14 -14.76 -4.51
C ARG A 87 -8.72 -14.31 -4.83
N ILE A 88 -8.65 -13.27 -5.64
CA ILE A 88 -7.41 -12.54 -5.93
C ILE A 88 -7.51 -11.18 -5.27
N ARG A 89 -6.46 -10.79 -4.54
CA ARG A 89 -6.26 -9.44 -4.02
C ARG A 89 -5.24 -8.76 -4.93
N ALA A 90 -5.67 -7.80 -5.73
CA ALA A 90 -4.78 -7.03 -6.57
C ALA A 90 -4.55 -5.63 -5.99
N TYR A 91 -3.29 -5.22 -5.89
CA TYR A 91 -2.89 -3.86 -5.57
C TYR A 91 -2.47 -3.17 -6.87
N ALA A 92 -3.11 -2.05 -7.17
CA ALA A 92 -2.85 -1.27 -8.38
C ALA A 92 -2.50 0.17 -8.00
N TRP A 93 -1.25 0.56 -8.25
CA TRP A 93 -0.80 1.92 -8.04
C TRP A 93 -1.01 2.76 -9.30
N ARG A 94 -1.58 3.93 -9.13
CA ARG A 94 -1.89 4.88 -10.19
C ARG A 94 -1.09 6.17 -10.00
N PRO A 95 0.01 6.37 -10.75
CA PRO A 95 0.84 7.56 -10.63
C PRO A 95 0.07 8.86 -10.96
N ASP A 96 -0.86 8.80 -11.92
CA ASP A 96 -1.70 9.93 -12.36
C ASP A 96 -2.61 10.45 -11.24
N LYS A 97 -3.16 9.53 -10.44
CA LYS A 97 -4.07 9.84 -9.33
C LYS A 97 -3.38 9.89 -7.98
N GLN A 98 -2.12 9.44 -7.89
CA GLN A 98 -1.41 9.20 -6.65
C GLN A 98 -2.21 8.31 -5.69
N THR A 99 -2.87 7.28 -6.20
CA THR A 99 -3.66 6.36 -5.38
C THR A 99 -3.15 4.94 -5.52
N LEU A 100 -3.21 4.20 -4.42
CA LEU A 100 -3.11 2.75 -4.41
C LEU A 100 -4.52 2.18 -4.19
N SER A 101 -4.99 1.38 -5.13
CA SER A 101 -6.26 0.69 -5.02
C SER A 101 -6.04 -0.79 -4.72
N ARG A 102 -6.91 -1.37 -3.90
CA ARG A 102 -7.04 -2.82 -3.68
C ARG A 102 -8.31 -3.30 -4.36
N ILE A 103 -8.17 -4.29 -5.23
CA ILE A 103 -9.23 -4.87 -6.04
C ILE A 103 -9.40 -6.33 -5.61
N GLU A 104 -10.62 -6.73 -5.27
CA GLU A 104 -10.92 -8.13 -4.93
C GLU A 104 -11.65 -8.84 -6.07
N ILE A 105 -11.02 -9.82 -6.69
CA ILE A 105 -11.60 -10.57 -7.81
C ILE A 105 -12.02 -11.94 -7.28
N LYS A 106 -13.31 -12.26 -7.36
CA LYS A 106 -13.81 -13.60 -7.02
C LYS A 106 -13.82 -14.49 -8.26
N LYS A 107 -13.34 -15.72 -8.11
CA LYS A 107 -13.38 -16.75 -9.15
C LYS A 107 -14.81 -17.23 -9.37
N SER A 108 -15.17 -17.49 -10.63
CA SER A 108 -16.48 -18.04 -10.99
C SER A 108 -16.52 -19.58 -11.05
N SER A 109 -15.39 -20.30 -10.91
CA SER A 109 -15.36 -21.77 -11.01
C SER A 109 -14.25 -22.47 -10.19
N ASN A 110 -14.56 -23.65 -9.66
CA ASN A 110 -13.72 -24.54 -8.85
C ASN A 110 -12.47 -25.05 -9.58
N ILE A 111 -11.34 -24.36 -9.45
CA ILE A 111 -10.03 -24.95 -9.78
C ILE A 111 -9.22 -24.88 -8.50
N LEU A 112 -9.24 -25.99 -7.74
CA LEU A 112 -8.72 -26.12 -6.39
C LEU A 112 -7.18 -26.28 -6.33
N ASN A 113 -6.50 -26.45 -7.47
CA ASN A 113 -5.13 -26.99 -7.45
C ASN A 113 -4.04 -26.04 -7.95
N ASN A 114 -4.38 -24.85 -8.49
CA ASN A 114 -3.37 -23.91 -8.97
C ASN A 114 -3.71 -22.45 -8.63
N PRO A 115 -2.71 -21.64 -8.26
CA PRO A 115 -2.89 -20.22 -8.05
C PRO A 115 -3.31 -19.53 -9.35
N ILE A 116 -4.09 -18.47 -9.24
CA ILE A 116 -4.47 -17.70 -10.42
C ILE A 116 -3.31 -16.78 -10.78
N ARG A 117 -2.82 -16.93 -12.01
CA ARG A 117 -1.87 -15.99 -12.60
C ARG A 117 -2.59 -15.06 -13.55
N LEU A 118 -2.42 -13.76 -13.33
CA LEU A 118 -2.97 -12.74 -14.21
C LEU A 118 -1.99 -12.48 -15.35
N GLU A 119 -2.45 -12.66 -16.56
CA GLU A 119 -1.70 -12.31 -17.76
C GLU A 119 -1.78 -10.80 -18.02
N PRO A 120 -0.84 -10.20 -18.78
CA PRO A 120 -0.86 -8.78 -19.13
C PRO A 120 -2.22 -8.25 -19.61
N THR A 121 -2.99 -9.06 -20.34
CA THR A 121 -4.33 -8.72 -20.84
C THR A 121 -5.40 -8.62 -19.76
N ASP A 122 -5.25 -9.37 -18.67
CA ASP A 122 -6.22 -9.41 -17.57
C ASP A 122 -6.14 -8.14 -16.69
N TRP A 123 -5.01 -7.43 -16.76
CA TRP A 123 -4.79 -6.20 -16.01
C TRP A 123 -5.57 -5.00 -16.55
N ALA A 124 -5.72 -4.90 -17.88
CA ALA A 124 -6.39 -3.77 -18.52
C ALA A 124 -7.80 -3.49 -17.95
N PRO A 125 -8.70 -4.48 -17.81
CA PRO A 125 -10.02 -4.24 -17.20
C PRO A 125 -9.93 -3.91 -15.71
N LEU A 126 -8.96 -4.49 -14.97
CA LEU A 126 -8.80 -4.24 -13.53
C LEU A 126 -8.32 -2.82 -13.22
N LEU A 127 -7.44 -2.29 -14.07
CA LEU A 127 -6.90 -0.94 -13.96
C LEU A 127 -7.87 0.14 -14.46
N SER A 128 -8.91 -0.26 -15.18
CA SER A 128 -9.97 0.63 -15.64
C SER A 128 -10.79 1.18 -14.45
N VAL A 129 -11.17 2.45 -14.53
CA VAL A 129 -11.87 3.14 -13.44
C VAL A 129 -13.28 2.59 -13.33
N GLY A 130 -13.66 2.07 -12.17
CA GLY A 130 -15.06 1.76 -11.86
C GLY A 130 -15.39 0.27 -11.71
N SER A 131 -14.42 -0.62 -11.51
CA SER A 131 -14.75 -1.96 -11.01
C SER A 131 -15.39 -1.82 -9.63
N SER A 132 -16.59 -2.37 -9.46
CA SER A 132 -17.35 -2.39 -8.19
C SER A 132 -16.62 -3.11 -7.04
N GLN A 133 -15.48 -3.71 -7.34
CA GLN A 133 -14.60 -4.46 -6.44
C GLN A 133 -13.33 -3.68 -6.05
N SER A 134 -13.14 -2.45 -6.53
CA SER A 134 -11.97 -1.61 -6.23
C SER A 134 -12.23 -0.67 -5.04
N SER A 135 -11.33 -0.72 -4.05
CA SER A 135 -11.29 0.21 -2.91
C SER A 135 -9.97 0.97 -2.88
N VAL A 136 -9.98 2.27 -2.62
CA VAL A 136 -8.73 3.04 -2.43
C VAL A 136 -8.18 2.72 -1.05
N VAL A 137 -6.95 2.20 -0.99
CA VAL A 137 -6.28 1.83 0.27
C VAL A 137 -5.21 2.82 0.69
N ALA A 138 -4.71 3.62 -0.25
CA ALA A 138 -3.84 4.74 0.07
C ALA A 138 -4.04 5.88 -0.94
N GLU A 139 -4.02 7.10 -0.43
CA GLU A 139 -4.00 8.33 -1.21
C GLU A 139 -2.63 9.00 -1.10
N ARG A 140 -2.34 9.94 -2.00
CA ARG A 140 -1.06 10.67 -2.07
C ARG A 140 0.17 9.74 -2.16
N MET A 141 -0.01 8.57 -2.78
CA MET A 141 1.03 7.59 -3.06
C MET A 141 1.93 8.09 -4.18
N THR A 142 3.20 8.32 -3.88
CA THR A 142 4.20 8.81 -4.83
C THR A 142 5.06 7.71 -5.42
N HIS A 143 5.12 6.55 -4.76
CA HIS A 143 5.80 5.36 -5.29
C HIS A 143 5.19 4.09 -4.72
N PHE A 144 5.07 3.06 -5.54
CA PHE A 144 4.75 1.70 -5.11
C PHE A 144 5.45 0.73 -6.04
N SER A 145 6.23 -0.19 -5.50
CA SER A 145 6.78 -1.29 -6.27
C SER A 145 6.92 -2.56 -5.46
N ILE A 146 6.68 -3.69 -6.14
CA ILE A 146 6.86 -5.02 -5.56
C ILE A 146 7.60 -5.85 -6.59
N ARG A 147 8.81 -6.28 -6.23
CA ARG A 147 9.71 -6.96 -7.14
C ARG A 147 10.18 -8.27 -6.55
N ASN A 148 10.06 -9.34 -7.32
CA ASN A 148 10.73 -10.59 -6.99
C ASN A 148 12.24 -10.41 -7.20
N ARG A 149 13.07 -10.86 -6.26
CA ARG A 149 14.53 -10.78 -6.41
C ARG A 149 15.09 -11.70 -7.51
N SER A 150 14.33 -12.71 -7.92
CA SER A 150 14.68 -13.53 -9.08
C SER A 150 13.98 -13.00 -10.32
N THR A 151 14.71 -12.91 -11.43
CA THR A 151 14.17 -12.62 -12.77
C THR A 151 13.23 -13.71 -13.28
N THR A 152 13.34 -14.93 -12.74
CA THR A 152 12.44 -16.06 -13.06
C THR A 152 11.20 -16.11 -12.17
N ASN A 153 11.01 -15.13 -11.27
CA ASN A 153 9.95 -15.09 -10.27
C ASN A 153 9.90 -16.33 -9.33
N ALA A 154 11.01 -17.08 -9.25
CA ALA A 154 11.11 -18.26 -8.40
C ALA A 154 11.66 -17.95 -6.99
N SER A 155 12.13 -16.72 -6.72
CA SER A 155 12.65 -16.38 -5.40
C SER A 155 11.52 -16.28 -4.39
N ARG A 156 11.82 -16.75 -3.18
CA ARG A 156 10.99 -16.53 -1.98
C ARG A 156 11.21 -15.16 -1.37
N LEU A 157 12.19 -14.40 -1.86
CA LEU A 157 12.48 -13.06 -1.39
C LEU A 157 11.89 -12.03 -2.35
N ILE A 158 11.02 -11.19 -1.80
CA ILE A 158 10.39 -10.08 -2.51
C ILE A 158 10.81 -8.77 -1.85
N ASP A 159 11.16 -7.79 -2.67
CA ASP A 159 11.35 -6.42 -2.21
C ASP A 159 10.06 -5.64 -2.42
N LEU A 160 9.51 -5.10 -1.33
CA LEU A 160 8.40 -4.16 -1.29
C LEU A 160 8.98 -2.76 -1.05
N ALA A 161 8.63 -1.81 -1.91
CA ALA A 161 8.91 -0.40 -1.70
C ALA A 161 7.63 0.41 -1.87
N LEU A 162 7.34 1.30 -0.92
CA LEU A 162 6.23 2.23 -1.03
C LEU A 162 6.61 3.61 -0.50
N GLU A 163 6.01 4.65 -1.06
CA GLU A 163 6.21 6.03 -0.64
C GLU A 163 4.88 6.78 -0.65
N ILE A 164 4.54 7.37 0.49
CA ILE A 164 3.35 8.20 0.68
C ILE A 164 3.79 9.62 0.96
N SER A 165 3.06 10.58 0.41
CA SER A 165 3.27 12.01 0.67
C SER A 165 2.11 12.62 1.45
N ARG A 166 2.40 13.66 2.23
CA ARG A 166 1.38 14.42 2.96
C ARG A 166 1.81 15.85 3.19
N ASP A 167 0.86 16.76 3.12
CA ASP A 167 1.06 18.16 3.47
C ASP A 167 0.94 18.34 4.99
N ILE A 168 2.02 18.80 5.62
CA ILE A 168 2.08 19.00 7.07
C ILE A 168 2.14 20.51 7.37
N PRO A 169 1.26 21.04 8.24
CA PRO A 169 1.19 22.46 8.55
C PRO A 169 2.54 23.06 8.96
N GLY A 170 3.07 24.02 8.19
CA GLY A 170 4.35 24.68 8.48
C GLY A 170 5.61 23.86 8.19
N LEU A 171 5.48 22.62 7.69
CA LEU A 171 6.59 21.81 7.19
C LEU A 171 6.50 21.52 5.68
N GLY A 172 5.36 21.82 5.05
CA GLY A 172 5.10 21.58 3.64
C GLY A 172 4.84 20.10 3.35
N THR A 173 4.95 19.71 2.07
CA THR A 173 4.79 18.31 1.66
C THR A 173 5.97 17.48 2.15
N ARG A 174 5.68 16.48 2.96
CA ARG A 174 6.64 15.46 3.41
C ARG A 174 6.35 14.14 2.74
N LYS A 175 7.39 13.37 2.51
CA LYS A 175 7.33 12.04 1.92
C LYS A 175 7.97 11.06 2.87
N LEU A 176 7.37 9.90 3.01
CA LEU A 176 7.94 8.81 3.79
C LEU A 176 7.95 7.55 2.94
N ARG A 177 9.16 6.99 2.80
CA ARG A 177 9.42 5.78 2.04
C ARG A 177 9.66 4.62 3.00
N GLN A 178 9.01 3.49 2.72
CA GLN A 178 9.19 2.23 3.42
C GLN A 178 9.71 1.21 2.43
N GLU A 179 10.78 0.51 2.80
CA GLU A 179 11.35 -0.57 2.03
C GLU A 179 11.48 -1.79 2.92
N ARG A 180 11.00 -2.94 2.44
CA ARG A 180 11.04 -4.20 3.17
C ARG A 180 11.43 -5.32 2.24
N THR A 181 12.26 -6.23 2.75
CA THR A 181 12.50 -7.52 2.12
C THR A 181 11.67 -8.57 2.84
N ILE A 182 10.76 -9.20 2.10
CA ILE A 182 9.76 -10.13 2.63
C ILE A 182 10.15 -11.53 2.20
N ALA A 183 10.20 -12.45 3.17
CA ALA A 183 10.34 -13.87 2.92
C ALA A 183 8.96 -14.52 2.81
N LEU A 184 8.70 -15.18 1.69
CA LEU A 184 7.46 -15.89 1.42
C LEU A 184 7.48 -17.30 2.01
N ARG A 185 6.27 -17.78 2.35
CA ARG A 185 6.03 -19.17 2.76
C ARG A 185 6.16 -20.13 1.58
N ASN A 186 6.44 -21.39 1.89
CA ASN A 186 6.47 -22.48 0.91
C ASN A 186 5.08 -22.80 0.40
#